data_AF-A0A5J4KHI0-F1
#
_entry.id   AF-A0A5J4KHI0-F1
#
_cell.length_a   1.000
_cell.length_b   1.000
_cell.length_c   1.000
_cell.angle_alpha   90.00
_cell.angle_beta   90.00
_cell.angle_gamma   90.00
#
_symmetry.space_group_name_H-M   'P 1'
#
loop_
_entity.id
_entity.type
_entity.pdbx_description
1 polymer ?
#
loop_
_entity_poly.entity_id
_entity_poly.type
_entity_poly.pdbx_seq_one_letter_code
_entity_poly.pdbx_strand_id
1 'polypeptide(L)' 'MLHFNDQVEYWDEVAATKKFTHPVNFSWLDGLLDSQSRILDYGCGYGRVMNLLHENGYLNVEGVDFSTQLIH' A
#
# COMPACT_ATOMS: atom_id res chain seq x y z
N MET A 1 23.00 11.40 -13.39
CA MET A 1 21.88 10.85 -14.18
C MET A 1 20.97 10.17 -13.15
N LEU A 2 19.72 10.60 -12.98
CA LEU A 2 18.83 9.96 -12.01
C LEU A 2 18.45 8.59 -12.55
N HIS A 3 18.89 7.53 -11.87
CA HIS A 3 18.55 6.14 -12.19
C HIS A 3 17.10 5.87 -11.79
N PHE A 4 16.14 6.30 -12.63
CA PHE A 4 14.73 5.96 -12.44
C PHE A 4 14.43 4.47 -12.71
N ASN A 5 15.38 3.72 -13.26
CA ASN A 5 15.18 2.32 -13.66
C ASN A 5 15.58 1.29 -12.60
N ASP A 6 16.28 1.67 -11.53
CA ASP A 6 16.78 0.70 -10.53
C ASP A 6 15.81 0.54 -9.35
N GLN A 7 14.53 0.90 -9.55
CA GLN A 7 13.52 0.88 -8.49
C GLN A 7 13.20 -0.54 -8.04
N VAL A 8 13.07 -1.49 -8.97
CA VAL A 8 12.77 -2.89 -8.63
C VAL A 8 13.88 -3.46 -7.74
N GLU A 9 15.14 -3.31 -8.15
CA GLU A 9 16.30 -3.80 -7.41
C GLU A 9 16.38 -3.21 -6.00
N TYR A 10 16.21 -1.88 -5.88
CA TYR A 10 16.23 -1.21 -4.57
C TYR A 10 15.12 -1.73 -3.64
N TRP A 11 13.88 -1.81 -4.14
CA TRP A 11 12.75 -2.21 -3.30
C TRP A 11 12.79 -3.70 -2.94
N ASP A 12 13.29 -4.54 -3.85
CA ASP A 12 13.52 -5.95 -3.57
C ASP A 12 14.61 -6.15 -2.50
N GLU A 13 15.70 -5.37 -2.56
CA GLU A 13 16.80 -5.44 -1.58
C GLU A 13 16.33 -5.10 -0.16
N VAL A 14 15.52 -4.04 -0.01
CA VAL A 14 15.12 -3.56 1.32
C VAL A 14 13.87 -4.25 1.87
N ALA A 15 13.18 -5.08 1.08
CA ALA A 15 11.87 -5.64 1.42
C ALA A 15 11.80 -6.29 2.81
N ALA A 16 12.82 -7.06 3.19
CA ALA A 16 12.87 -7.77 4.47
C ALA A 16 13.08 -6.86 5.70
N THR A 17 13.55 -5.63 5.51
CA THR A 17 13.94 -4.72 6.62
C THR A 17 13.13 -3.43 6.65
N LYS A 18 12.48 -3.07 5.54
CA LYS A 18 11.75 -1.82 5.43
C LYS A 18 10.47 -1.88 6.26
N LYS A 19 10.34 -0.92 7.19
CA LYS A 19 9.11 -0.71 7.96
C LYS A 19 8.41 0.56 7.50
N PHE A 20 7.21 0.43 6.93
CA PHE A 20 6.37 1.57 6.56
C PHE A 20 5.50 2.00 7.74
N THR A 21 5.37 3.30 7.98
CA THR A 21 4.73 3.83 9.18
C THR A 21 3.75 4.97 8.94
N HIS A 22 3.61 5.46 7.70
CA HIS A 22 2.76 6.62 7.42
C HIS A 22 1.30 6.34 7.80
N PRO A 23 0.66 7.20 8.61
CA PRO A 23 -0.70 6.96 9.08
C PRO A 23 -1.71 7.11 7.94
N VAL A 24 -2.83 6.38 8.04
CA VAL A 24 -4.00 6.55 7.18
C VAL A 24 -4.93 7.55 7.84
N ASN A 25 -5.45 8.52 7.07
CA ASN A 25 -6.40 9.51 7.58
C ASN A 25 -7.84 9.05 7.34
N PHE A 26 -8.36 8.23 8.26
CA PHE A 26 -9.72 7.68 8.14
C PHE A 26 -10.81 8.74 8.17
N SER A 27 -10.68 9.78 9.00
CA SER A 27 -11.67 10.86 9.05
C SER A 27 -11.83 11.58 7.70
N TRP A 28 -10.75 11.67 6.92
CA TRP A 28 -10.83 12.22 5.57
C TRP A 28 -11.44 11.25 4.57
N LEU A 29 -11.09 9.96 4.66
CA LEU A 29 -11.65 8.91 3.81
C LEU A 29 -13.16 8.72 4.03
N ASP A 30 -13.62 8.75 5.28
CA ASP A 30 -15.04 8.61 5.65
C ASP A 30 -15.90 9.74 5.07
N GLY A 31 -15.30 10.90 4.78
CA GLY A 31 -15.97 12.02 4.13
C GLY A 31 -16.05 11.91 2.61
N LEU A 32 -15.34 10.96 2.00
CA LEU A 32 -15.22 10.80 0.55
C LEU A 32 -15.76 9.47 0.03
N LEU A 33 -15.69 8.43 0.85
CA LEU A 33 -15.93 7.04 0.46
C LEU A 33 -17.12 6.46 1.23
N ASP A 34 -17.76 5.48 0.63
CA ASP A 34 -18.77 4.63 1.26
C ASP A 34 -18.30 3.17 1.33
N SER A 35 -19.11 2.30 1.93
CA SER A 35 -18.78 0.88 2.11
C SER A 35 -18.71 0.07 0.82
N GLN A 36 -19.17 0.62 -0.31
CA GLN A 36 -19.14 -0.04 -1.63
C GLN A 36 -17.99 0.49 -2.50
N SER A 37 -17.28 1.51 -2.03
CA SER A 37 -16.18 2.13 -2.75
C SER A 37 -15.05 1.12 -2.98
N ARG A 38 -14.54 1.10 -4.21
CA ARG A 38 -13.38 0.30 -4.61
C ARG A 38 -12.11 1.11 -4.39
N ILE A 39 -11.16 0.52 -3.67
CA ILE A 39 -9.88 1.17 -3.34
C ILE A 39 -8.74 0.37 -3.94
N LEU A 40 -7.85 1.07 -4.64
CA LEU A 40 -6.58 0.52 -5.12
C LEU A 40 -5.44 1.12 -4.29
N ASP A 41 -4.72 0.28 -3.55
CA ASP A 41 -3.46 0.63 -2.87
C ASP A 41 -2.29 0.43 -3.84
N TYR A 42 -1.84 1.53 -4.46
CA TYR A 42 -0.78 1.51 -5.47
C TYR A 42 0.59 1.69 -4.82
N GLY A 43 1.44 0.67 -4.92
CA GLY A 43 2.62 0.52 -4.08
C GLY A 43 2.26 -0.04 -2.70
N CYS A 44 1.43 -1.09 -2.66
CA CYS A 44 0.87 -1.62 -1.43
C CYS A 44 1.93 -2.22 -0.48
N GLY A 45 3.13 -2.52 -1.01
CA GLY A 45 4.15 -3.27 -0.32
C GLY A 45 3.57 -4.55 0.30
N TYR A 46 3.86 -4.77 1.59
CA TYR A 46 3.32 -5.90 2.35
C TYR A 46 1.84 -5.74 2.79
N GLY A 47 1.10 -4.82 2.18
CA GLY A 47 -0.34 -4.66 2.40
C GLY A 47 -0.72 -3.95 3.70
N ARG A 48 0.20 -3.17 4.30
CA ARG A 48 -0.07 -2.49 5.58
C ARG A 48 -1.31 -1.61 5.54
N VAL A 49 -1.45 -0.78 4.50
CA VAL A 49 -2.57 0.16 4.37
C VAL A 49 -3.84 -0.61 4.04
N MET A 50 -3.78 -1.63 3.18
CA MET A 50 -4.91 -2.53 2.92
C MET A 50 -5.45 -3.16 4.20
N ASN A 51 -4.59 -3.69 5.07
CA ASN A 51 -5.00 -4.26 6.35
C ASN A 51 -5.68 -3.22 7.26
N LEU A 52 -5.11 -2.02 7.35
CA LEU A 52 -5.72 -0.93 8.11
C LEU A 52 -7.09 -0.51 7.55
N LEU A 53 -7.24 -0.47 6.22
CA LEU A 53 -8.51 -0.20 5.55
C LEU A 53 -9.55 -1.27 5.88
N HIS A 54 -9.18 -2.56 5.79
CA HIS A 54 -10.04 -3.68 6.16
C HIS A 54 -10.48 -3.62 7.63
N GLU A 55 -9.56 -3.35 8.56
CA GLU A 55 -9.84 -3.19 9.99
C GLU A 55 -10.82 -2.04 10.27
N ASN A 56 -10.90 -1.04 9.38
CA ASN A 56 -11.80 0.11 9.48
C ASN A 56 -13.06 -0.03 8.59
N GLY A 57 -13.34 -1.22 8.06
CA GLY A 57 -14.60 -1.54 7.36
C GLY A 57 -14.60 -1.27 5.85
N TYR A 58 -13.47 -0.89 5.27
CA TYR A 58 -13.30 -0.80 3.83
C TYR A 58 -12.92 -2.17 3.27
N LEU A 59 -13.89 -2.88 2.69
CA LEU A 59 -13.74 -4.30 2.35
C LEU A 59 -13.35 -4.57 0.89
N ASN A 60 -13.45 -3.56 0.03
CA ASN A 60 -13.21 -3.70 -1.41
C ASN A 60 -11.87 -3.06 -1.78
N VAL A 61 -10.79 -3.66 -1.27
CA VAL A 61 -9.43 -3.15 -1.39
C VAL A 61 -8.58 -4.13 -2.19
N GLU A 62 -7.93 -3.63 -3.23
CA GLU A 62 -6.93 -4.34 -4.02
C GLU A 62 -5.58 -3.63 -3.90
N GLY A 63 -4.51 -4.41 -3.94
CA GLY A 63 -3.14 -3.90 -3.86
C GLY A 63 -2.33 -4.28 -5.08
N VAL A 64 -1.48 -3.37 -5.53
CA VAL A 64 -0.47 -3.66 -6.55
C VAL A 64 0.88 -3.12 -6.10
N ASP A 65 1.92 -3.90 -6.29
CA ASP A 65 3.31 -3.49 -6.13
C ASP A 65 4.15 -4.14 -7.23
N PHE A 66 5.20 -3.45 -7.67
CA PHE A 66 6.12 -4.02 -8.67
C PHE A 66 7.23 -4.84 -8.00
N SER A 67 7.51 -4.62 -6.72
CA SER A 67 8.49 -5.41 -5.97
C SER A 67 7.81 -6.68 -5.50
N THR A 68 8.13 -7.80 -6.14
CA THR A 68 7.58 -9.10 -5.75
C THR A 68 8.02 -9.51 -4.36
N GLN A 69 9.16 -9.00 -3.88
CA GLN A 69 9.68 -9.29 -2.54
C GLN A 69 8.93 -8.56 -1.42
N LEU A 70 8.21 -7.48 -1.74
CA LEU A 70 7.36 -6.78 -0.77
C LEU A 70 5.97 -7.41 -0.63
N ILE A 71 5.52 -8.22 -1.59
CA ILE A 71 4.22 -8.89 -1.56
C ILE A 71 4.38 -10.24 -0.83
N HIS A 72 3.56 -10.49 0.20
CA HIS A 72 3.61 -11.71 1.03
C HIS A 72 2.23 -12.33 1.22
#